data_AF-A0A0M8YJU8-F1
#
_entry.id   AF-A0A0M8YJU8-F1
#
_cell.length_a   1.000
_cell.length_b   1.000
_cell.length_c   1.000
_cell.angle_alpha   90.00
_cell.angle_beta   90.00
_cell.angle_gamma   90.00
#
_symmetry.space_group_name_H-M   'P 1'
#
loop_
_entity.id
_entity.type
_entity.pdbx_description
1 polymer ?
#
loop_
_entity_poly.entity_id
_entity_poly.type
_entity_poly.pdbx_seq_one_letter_code
_entity_poly.pdbx_strand_id
1 'polypeptide(L)'
;MDPLTAIAAAGVALVVKGALEATGQEAGRSGWTGGARLVARIRERFRGDADAETALERVADAPDDENRQQDLERMLAAHMLRDRQFESDVRQLVDEAVAAGGRGGPQVSAALIKNAQVFNEKVEIKGDWNVS
;
A
#
# COMPACT_ATOMS: atom_id res chain seq x y z
N MET A 1 -3.52 -7.21 -12.21
CA MET A 1 -2.75 -7.38 -10.96
C MET A 1 -3.70 -7.93 -9.93
N ASP A 2 -3.37 -9.05 -9.29
CA ASP A 2 -4.20 -9.59 -8.22
C ASP A 2 -4.10 -8.69 -6.95
N PRO A 3 -5.08 -8.73 -6.04
CA PRO A 3 -5.11 -7.82 -4.90
C PRO A 3 -3.90 -7.96 -3.96
N LEU A 4 -3.30 -9.15 -3.90
CA LEU A 4 -2.15 -9.41 -3.03
C LEU A 4 -0.87 -8.85 -3.64
N THR A 5 -0.65 -9.07 -4.95
CA THR A 5 0.49 -8.45 -5.65
C THR A 5 0.42 -6.93 -5.64
N ALA A 6 -0.77 -6.35 -5.72
CA ALA A 6 -0.93 -4.89 -5.60
C ALA A 6 -0.45 -4.34 -4.24
N ILE A 7 -0.75 -5.05 -3.15
CA ILE A 7 -0.31 -4.65 -1.81
C ILE A 7 1.19 -4.89 -1.64
N ALA A 8 1.72 -5.98 -2.17
CA ALA A 8 3.16 -6.25 -2.16
C ALA A 8 3.92 -5.15 -2.92
N ALA A 9 3.46 -4.78 -4.13
CA ALA A 9 4.05 -3.70 -4.92
C ALA A 9 3.99 -2.36 -4.18
N ALA A 10 2.85 -2.02 -3.57
CA ALA A 10 2.72 -0.81 -2.75
C ALA A 10 3.63 -0.83 -1.52
N GLY A 11 3.79 -1.99 -0.88
CA GLY A 11 4.72 -2.20 0.22
C GLY A 11 6.16 -1.95 -0.20
N VAL A 12 6.59 -2.52 -1.34
CA VAL A 12 7.92 -2.29 -1.92
C VAL A 12 8.13 -0.82 -2.27
N ALA A 13 7.15 -0.16 -2.89
CA ALA A 13 7.25 1.26 -3.20
C ALA A 13 7.46 2.13 -1.94
N LEU A 14 6.85 1.76 -0.81
CA LEU A 14 7.11 2.41 0.48
C LEU A 14 8.49 2.10 1.05
N VAL A 15 9.02 0.89 0.87
CA VAL A 15 10.41 0.56 1.23
C VAL A 15 11.39 1.43 0.43
N VAL A 16 11.20 1.50 -0.89
CA VAL A 16 12.00 2.31 -1.82
C VAL A 16 11.97 3.78 -1.43
N LYS A 17 10.76 4.33 -1.22
CA LYS A 17 10.59 5.71 -0.78
C LYS A 17 11.35 5.98 0.53
N GLY A 18 11.35 5.04 1.47
CA GLY A 18 12.07 5.18 2.73
C GLY A 18 13.58 5.18 2.59
N ALA A 19 14.11 4.34 1.71
CA ALA A 19 15.53 4.31 1.40
C ALA A 19 15.99 5.62 0.73
N LEU A 20 15.19 6.17 -0.19
CA LEU A 20 15.47 7.47 -0.82
C LEU A 20 15.43 8.64 0.19
N GLU A 21 14.43 8.66 1.07
CA GLU A 21 14.32 9.70 2.11
C GLU A 21 15.40 9.59 3.20
N ALA A 22 15.96 8.40 3.44
CA ALA A 22 17.06 8.21 4.38
C ALA A 22 18.42 8.64 3.81
N THR A 23 18.59 8.59 2.48
CA THR A 23 19.83 8.94 1.78
C THR A 23 19.89 10.43 1.42
N GLY A 24 18.75 11.04 1.08
CA GLY A 24 18.60 12.50 1.06
C GLY A 24 18.59 13.05 2.48
N GLN A 25 19.33 14.11 2.81
CA GLN A 25 19.44 14.69 4.15
C GLN A 25 18.13 15.31 4.72
N GLU A 26 16.96 14.81 4.35
CA GLU A 26 15.62 15.21 4.79
C GLU A 26 15.07 14.33 5.93
N ALA A 27 15.93 13.52 6.56
CA ALA A 27 15.62 12.65 7.70
C ALA A 27 15.05 13.36 8.96
N GLY A 28 14.84 14.68 8.93
CA GLY A 28 14.60 15.51 10.12
C GLY A 28 13.20 16.10 10.31
N ARG A 29 12.25 15.99 9.38
CA ARG A 29 10.94 16.68 9.53
C ARG A 29 9.72 15.80 9.25
N SER A 30 9.34 15.02 10.28
CA SER A 30 7.94 14.70 10.61
C SER A 30 7.09 13.86 9.62
N GLY A 31 7.67 13.17 8.63
CA GLY A 31 6.89 12.46 7.60
C GLY A 31 6.84 10.92 7.68
N TRP A 32 7.82 10.25 8.30
CA TRP A 32 8.15 8.86 7.96
C TRP A 32 7.73 7.77 8.98
N THR A 33 6.86 8.05 9.95
CA THR A 33 6.54 7.07 11.01
C THR A 33 5.81 5.82 10.50
N GLY A 34 5.00 5.92 9.44
CA GLY A 34 4.30 4.76 8.85
C GLY A 34 5.23 3.82 8.07
N GLY A 35 6.08 4.38 7.20
CA GLY A 35 7.03 3.60 6.40
C GLY A 35 8.08 2.88 7.24
N ALA A 36 8.57 3.50 8.32
CA ALA A 36 9.49 2.85 9.25
C ALA A 36 8.87 1.62 9.94
N ARG A 37 7.58 1.69 10.31
CA ARG A 37 6.85 0.55 10.90
C ARG A 37 6.67 -0.58 9.89
N LEU A 38 6.36 -0.26 8.64
CA LEU A 38 6.27 -1.24 7.56
C LEU A 38 7.61 -1.98 7.36
N VAL A 39 8.72 -1.25 7.22
CA VAL A 39 10.05 -1.87 7.06
C VAL A 39 10.39 -2.74 8.26
N ALA A 40 10.13 -2.28 9.49
CA ALA A 40 10.36 -3.08 10.69
C ALA A 40 9.52 -4.36 10.72
N ARG A 41 8.24 -4.28 10.31
CA ARG A 41 7.35 -5.45 10.25
C ARG A 41 7.80 -6.47 9.20
N ILE A 42 8.24 -6.01 8.02
CA ILE A 42 8.79 -6.86 6.96
C ILE A 42 10.08 -7.53 7.45
N ARG A 43 11.02 -6.78 8.04
CA ARG A 43 12.26 -7.33 8.62
C ARG A 43 11.98 -8.41 9.65
N GLU A 44 11.05 -8.15 10.57
CA GLU A 44 10.66 -9.13 11.58
C GLU A 44 10.10 -10.41 10.94
N ARG A 45 9.29 -10.26 9.88
CA ARG A 45 8.71 -11.42 9.20
C ARG A 45 9.74 -12.22 8.42
N PHE A 46 10.69 -11.54 7.81
CA PHE A 46 11.74 -12.14 6.99
C PHE A 46 12.84 -12.78 7.84
N ARG A 47 12.89 -12.52 9.14
CA ARG A 47 13.89 -13.11 10.03
C ARG A 47 13.89 -14.64 9.92
N GLY A 48 15.04 -15.20 9.57
CA GLY A 48 15.23 -16.64 9.35
C GLY A 48 15.04 -17.09 7.89
N ASP A 49 14.73 -16.17 6.98
CA ASP A 49 14.71 -16.37 5.53
C ASP A 49 15.80 -15.48 4.91
N ALA A 50 16.99 -16.05 4.74
CA ALA A 50 18.18 -15.32 4.29
C ALA A 50 18.01 -14.67 2.91
N ASP A 51 17.25 -15.30 2.01
CA ASP A 51 16.99 -14.75 0.67
C ASP A 51 16.09 -13.51 0.77
N ALA A 52 15.05 -13.57 1.60
CA ALA A 52 14.14 -12.46 1.84
C ALA A 52 14.83 -11.29 2.56
N GLU A 53 15.64 -11.58 3.59
CA GLU A 53 16.47 -10.57 4.27
C GLU A 53 17.40 -9.85 3.28
N THR A 54 18.12 -10.63 2.46
CA THR A 54 19.03 -10.09 1.45
C THR A 54 18.31 -9.25 0.40
N ALA A 55 17.12 -9.67 -0.07
CA ALA A 55 16.36 -8.91 -1.05
C ALA A 55 15.93 -7.55 -0.50
N LEU A 56 15.53 -7.50 0.77
CA LEU A 56 15.16 -6.24 1.43
C LEU A 56 16.36 -5.29 1.57
N GLU A 57 17.52 -5.82 1.94
CA GLU A 57 18.77 -5.04 2.04
C GLU A 57 19.20 -4.49 0.67
N ARG A 58 19.14 -5.33 -0.38
CA ARG A 58 19.49 -4.95 -1.75
C ARG A 58 18.64 -3.79 -2.29
N VAL A 59 17.35 -3.75 -1.95
CA VAL A 59 16.45 -2.63 -2.30
C VAL A 59 16.78 -1.39 -1.48
N ALA A 60 17.14 -1.54 -0.21
CA ALA A 60 17.56 -0.40 0.61
C ALA A 60 18.87 0.24 0.10
N ASP A 61 19.81 -0.57 -0.38
CA ASP A 61 21.10 -0.11 -0.90
C ASP A 61 21.00 0.50 -2.32
N ALA A 62 20.10 0.00 -3.15
CA ALA A 62 19.88 0.49 -4.51
C ALA A 62 18.38 0.61 -4.80
N PRO A 63 17.73 1.66 -4.26
CA PRO A 63 16.28 1.84 -4.36
C PRO A 63 15.79 2.02 -5.80
N ASP A 64 16.63 2.50 -6.72
CA ASP A 64 16.24 2.73 -8.13
C ASP A 64 16.39 1.49 -9.03
N ASP A 65 16.87 0.36 -8.50
CA ASP A 65 17.03 -0.88 -9.26
C ASP A 65 15.72 -1.67 -9.32
N GLU A 66 15.01 -1.53 -10.44
CA GLU A 66 13.71 -2.18 -10.68
C GLU A 66 13.74 -3.71 -10.53
N ASN A 67 14.86 -4.36 -10.87
CA ASN A 67 14.95 -5.82 -10.73
C ASN A 67 14.95 -6.23 -9.25
N ARG A 68 15.65 -5.48 -8.40
CA ARG A 68 15.67 -5.72 -6.94
C ARG A 68 14.30 -5.46 -6.32
N GLN A 69 13.59 -4.42 -6.79
CA GLN A 69 12.23 -4.15 -6.35
C GLN A 69 11.28 -5.32 -6.69
N GLN A 70 11.36 -5.84 -7.92
CA GLN A 70 10.54 -6.97 -8.35
C GLN A 70 10.87 -8.27 -7.58
N ASP A 71 12.15 -8.51 -7.26
CA ASP A 71 12.56 -9.62 -6.41
C ASP A 71 11.93 -9.53 -5.02
N LEU A 72 12.02 -8.35 -4.40
CA LEU A 72 11.41 -8.11 -3.10
C LEU A 72 9.88 -8.23 -3.15
N GLU A 73 9.22 -7.74 -4.21
CA GLU A 73 7.78 -7.86 -4.39
C GLU A 73 7.35 -9.33 -4.43
N ARG A 74 8.06 -10.17 -5.19
CA ARG A 74 7.77 -11.60 -5.30
C ARG A 74 7.93 -12.30 -3.95
N MET A 75 8.97 -11.98 -3.20
CA MET A 75 9.20 -12.56 -1.87
C MET A 75 8.12 -12.10 -0.87
N LEU A 76 7.82 -10.80 -0.85
CA LEU A 76 6.79 -10.23 0.02
C LEU A 76 5.41 -10.86 -0.27
N ALA A 77 5.03 -10.98 -1.55
CA ALA A 77 3.80 -11.64 -1.96
C ALA A 77 3.79 -13.12 -1.52
N ALA A 78 4.90 -13.84 -1.67
CA ALA A 78 4.99 -15.24 -1.29
C ALA A 78 4.87 -15.44 0.24
N HIS A 79 5.34 -14.49 1.06
CA HIS A 79 5.16 -14.51 2.51
C HIS A 79 3.73 -14.17 2.91
N MET A 80 3.12 -13.15 2.29
CA MET A 80 1.71 -12.77 2.52
C MET A 80 0.73 -13.89 2.14
N LEU A 81 1.03 -14.66 1.09
CA LEU A 81 0.19 -15.78 0.67
C LEU A 81 0.17 -16.91 1.71
N ARG A 82 1.29 -17.12 2.41
CA ARG A 82 1.44 -18.16 3.44
C ARG A 82 0.94 -17.70 4.81
N ASP A 83 0.88 -16.40 5.04
CA ASP A 83 0.56 -15.80 6.34
C ASP A 83 -0.45 -14.66 6.17
N ARG A 84 -1.73 -14.99 6.40
CA ARG A 84 -2.85 -14.06 6.28
C ARG A 84 -2.82 -12.93 7.31
N GLN A 85 -2.25 -13.18 8.49
CA GLN A 85 -2.09 -12.13 9.49
C GLN A 85 -1.05 -11.12 9.00
N PHE A 86 0.07 -11.59 8.47
CA PHE A 86 1.07 -10.73 7.86
C PHE A 86 0.53 -9.95 6.65
N GLU A 87 -0.29 -10.57 5.79
CA GLU A 87 -1.00 -9.85 4.71
C GLU A 87 -1.81 -8.68 5.25
N SER A 88 -2.57 -8.92 6.33
CA SER A 88 -3.45 -7.92 6.95
C SER A 88 -2.64 -6.78 7.57
N ASP A 89 -1.56 -7.10 8.27
CA ASP A 89 -0.64 -6.12 8.86
C ASP A 89 0.00 -5.23 7.79
N VAL A 90 0.50 -5.82 6.69
CA VAL A 90 1.13 -5.08 5.59
C VAL A 90 0.10 -4.18 4.92
N ARG A 91 -1.11 -4.68 4.63
CA ARG A 91 -2.20 -3.89 4.04
C ARG A 91 -2.52 -2.67 4.91
N GLN A 92 -2.72 -2.88 6.21
CA GLN A 92 -3.02 -1.79 7.13
C GLN A 92 -1.90 -0.74 7.14
N LEU A 93 -0.64 -1.16 7.21
CA LEU A 93 0.51 -0.24 7.24
C LEU A 93 0.67 0.52 5.91
N VAL A 94 0.37 -0.11 4.77
CA VAL A 94 0.33 0.54 3.46
C VAL A 94 -0.78 1.60 3.43
N ASP A 95 -1.99 1.24 3.85
CA ASP A 95 -3.13 2.16 3.86
C ASP A 95 -2.89 3.36 4.79
N GLU A 96 -2.31 3.13 5.97
CA GLU A 96 -1.91 4.19 6.91
C GLU A 96 -0.84 5.12 6.31
N ALA A 97 0.17 4.56 5.62
CA ALA A 97 1.22 5.34 5.00
C ALA A 97 0.71 6.19 3.83
N VAL A 98 -0.20 5.65 3.03
CA VAL A 98 -0.88 6.39 1.94
C VAL A 98 -1.73 7.52 2.52
N ALA A 99 -2.52 7.25 3.56
CA ALA A 99 -3.33 8.27 4.22
C ALA A 99 -2.48 9.38 4.85
N ALA A 100 -1.34 9.03 5.47
CA ALA A 100 -0.43 9.98 6.10
C ALA A 100 0.35 10.85 5.08
N GLY A 101 0.73 10.28 3.93
CA GLY A 101 1.32 11.02 2.81
C GLY A 101 0.31 11.96 2.12
N GLY A 102 -0.98 11.73 2.32
CA GLY A 102 -2.10 12.47 1.76
C GLY A 102 -2.51 13.72 2.53
N ARG A 103 -1.59 14.57 3.02
CA ARG A 103 -1.93 15.99 3.35
C ARG A 103 -2.25 16.83 2.10
N GLY A 104 -3.03 16.24 1.20
CA GLY A 104 -3.68 16.79 0.03
C GLY A 104 -5.07 16.18 -0.18
N GLY A 105 -5.77 15.77 0.89
CA GLY A 105 -7.19 15.40 0.90
C GLY A 105 -7.59 14.19 0.04
N PRO A 106 -8.85 13.72 0.15
CA PRO A 106 -9.38 12.73 -0.78
C PRO A 106 -9.54 13.41 -2.15
N GLN A 107 -8.57 13.22 -3.06
CA GLN A 107 -8.81 13.50 -4.46
C GLN A 107 -9.73 12.41 -5.00
N VAL A 108 -11.03 12.67 -4.92
CA VAL A 108 -12.01 12.04 -5.82
C VAL A 108 -11.61 12.49 -7.22
N SER A 109 -10.75 11.71 -7.88
CA SER A 109 -10.34 11.97 -9.25
C SER A 109 -11.61 11.92 -10.10
N ALA A 110 -11.98 13.04 -10.72
CA ALA A 110 -13.13 13.12 -11.62
C ALA A 110 -13.03 12.10 -12.79
N ALA A 111 -11.85 11.51 -13.02
CA ALA A 111 -11.65 10.39 -13.93
C ALA A 111 -12.27 9.07 -13.45
N LEU A 112 -12.36 8.82 -12.13
CA LEU A 112 -13.01 7.62 -11.55
C LEU A 112 -14.54 7.71 -11.55
N ILE A 113 -15.11 8.92 -11.56
CA ILE A 113 -16.57 9.13 -11.71
C ILE A 113 -17.03 8.89 -13.16
N LYS A 114 -16.12 8.67 -14.13
CA LYS A 114 -16.53 8.44 -15.52
C LYS A 114 -17.16 7.05 -15.76
N ASN A 115 -17.06 6.13 -14.81
CA ASN A 115 -17.65 4.77 -14.89
C ASN A 115 -18.62 4.42 -13.75
N ALA A 116 -18.93 5.36 -12.84
CA ALA A 116 -20.05 5.16 -11.94
C ALA A 116 -21.34 5.26 -12.78
N GLN A 117 -21.93 4.12 -13.12
CA GLN A 117 -23.25 4.08 -13.73
C GLN A 117 -24.24 4.75 -12.77
N VAL A 118 -24.56 6.02 -13.05
CA VAL A 118 -25.69 6.69 -12.45
C VAL A 118 -26.93 6.00 -13.01
N PHE A 119 -27.51 5.09 -12.23
CA PHE A 119 -28.85 4.58 -12.49
C PHE A 119 -29.83 5.74 -12.29
N ASN A 120 -30.06 6.53 -13.34
CA ASN A 120 -31.17 7.48 -13.44
C ASN A 120 -32.46 6.74 -13.81
N GLU A 121 -32.82 5.71 -13.05
CA GLU A 121 -34.15 5.13 -13.20
C GLU A 121 -35.14 5.97 -12.40
N LYS A 122 -36.21 6.38 -13.09
CA LYS A 122 -37.27 7.23 -12.56
C LYS A 122 -37.93 6.47 -11.41
N VAL A 123 -37.71 6.89 -10.17
CA VAL A 123 -38.42 6.30 -9.02
C VAL A 123 -39.88 6.76 -9.09
N GLU A 124 -40.73 5.99 -9.77
CA GLU A 124 -42.18 6.12 -9.66
C GLU A 124 -42.63 5.48 -8.35
N ILE A 125 -42.79 6.31 -7.31
CA ILE A 125 -43.48 5.89 -6.10
C ILE A 125 -44.98 5.87 -6.43
N LYS A 126 -45.51 4.68 -6.75
CA LYS A 126 -46.95 4.42 -6.73
C LYS A 126 -47.34 3.85 -5.38
N GLY A 127 -47.99 4.68 -4.56
CA GLY A 127 -48.65 4.26 -3.34
C GLY A 127 -49.77 5.25 -3.04
N ASP A 128 -50.99 4.74 -2.86
CA ASP A 128 -52.15 5.54 -2.48
C ASP A 128 -51.88 6.17 -1.11
N TRP A 129 -51.63 7.47 -1.11
CA TRP A 129 -51.39 8.26 0.09
C TRP A 129 -52.72 8.45 0.82
N ASN A 130 -52.99 7.60 1.82
CA ASN A 130 -54.13 7.77 2.72
C ASN A 130 -53.64 8.54 3.96
N VAL A 131 -53.90 9.85 4.00
CA VAL A 131 -53.69 10.67 5.20
C VAL A 131 -54.99 10.61 5.99
N SER A 132 -55.02 9.82 7.05
CA SER A 132 -56.05 9.87 8.10
C SER A 132 -55.70 10.90 9.16
#